data_AF-A0A9X1CCI3-F1
#
_entry.id   AF-A0A9X1CCI3-F1
#
_cell.length_a   1.000
_cell.length_b   1.000
_cell.length_c   1.000
_cell.angle_alpha   90.00
_cell.angle_beta   90.00
_cell.angle_gamma   90.00
#
_symmetry.space_group_name_H-M   'P 1'
#
loop_
_entity.id
_entity.type
_entity.pdbx_description
1 polymer ?
#
loop_
_entity_poly.entity_id
_entity_poly.type
_entity_poly.pdbx_seq_one_letter_code
_entity_poly.pdbx_strand_id
1 'polypeptide(L)'
;MKNIFPVLVLFFVLVSFVGCDSDGQSCSGVYVDGECVPDFVFPPNNEVKEGAKFYHKKYGVIVFTNGNWENESTRIITKNELLLE
;
A
#
# COMPACT_ATOMS: atom_id res chain seq x y z
N MET A 1 -36.69 0.13 -45.88
CA MET A 1 -37.15 -0.07 -44.49
C MET A 1 -35.94 -0.41 -43.62
N LYS A 2 -35.70 0.44 -42.61
CA LYS A 2 -35.08 0.18 -41.30
C LYS A 2 -33.69 -0.45 -41.23
N ASN A 3 -32.69 0.44 -41.23
CA ASN A 3 -31.58 0.57 -40.26
C ASN A 3 -31.35 -0.64 -39.34
N ILE A 4 -30.25 -1.37 -39.57
CA ILE A 4 -29.76 -2.47 -38.70
C ILE A 4 -28.54 -2.06 -37.86
N PHE A 5 -28.35 -0.76 -37.66
CA PHE A 5 -27.45 -0.18 -36.66
C PHE A 5 -28.30 0.00 -35.39
N PRO A 6 -28.25 -0.91 -34.39
CA PRO A 6 -27.15 -0.85 -33.42
C PRO A 6 -26.95 -2.18 -32.63
N VAL A 7 -26.05 -3.07 -33.05
CA VAL A 7 -25.64 -4.22 -32.19
C VAL A 7 -24.30 -3.94 -31.46
N LEU A 8 -23.66 -2.81 -31.78
CA LEU A 8 -22.35 -2.41 -31.27
C LEU A 8 -22.42 -1.54 -30.00
N VAL A 9 -23.53 -1.57 -29.27
CA VAL A 9 -23.71 -0.84 -27.99
C VAL A 9 -23.69 -1.78 -26.78
N LEU A 10 -23.58 -3.10 -26.99
CA LEU A 10 -23.63 -4.08 -25.89
C LEU A 10 -22.26 -4.45 -25.28
N PHE A 11 -21.16 -3.82 -25.72
CA PHE A 11 -19.80 -4.19 -25.28
C PHE A 11 -19.14 -3.17 -24.32
N PHE A 12 -19.82 -2.10 -23.94
CA PHE A 12 -19.19 -0.97 -23.22
C PHE A 12 -19.79 -0.65 -21.84
N VAL A 13 -20.47 -1.61 -21.20
CA VAL A 13 -21.19 -1.36 -19.93
C VAL A 13 -20.64 -2.17 -18.74
N LEU A 14 -19.64 -3.04 -18.91
CA LEU A 14 -19.16 -3.93 -17.82
C LEU A 14 -17.86 -3.50 -17.11
N VAL A 15 -17.28 -2.35 -17.43
CA VAL A 15 -16.04 -1.89 -16.75
C VAL A 15 -16.32 -0.92 -15.60
N SER A 16 -17.59 -0.71 -15.28
CA SER A 16 -17.96 0.30 -14.30
C SER A 16 -18.04 -0.31 -12.91
N PHE A 17 -17.11 0.10 -12.05
CA PHE A 17 -17.18 0.07 -10.59
C PHE A 17 -16.77 -1.23 -9.89
N VAL A 18 -15.47 -1.53 -9.89
CA VAL A 18 -14.84 -1.95 -8.62
C VAL A 18 -14.60 -0.66 -7.84
N GLY A 19 -15.66 -0.12 -7.25
CA GLY A 19 -15.54 0.91 -6.24
C GLY A 19 -14.94 0.24 -5.02
N CYS A 20 -13.70 0.60 -4.66
CA CYS A 20 -13.21 0.33 -3.32
C CYS A 20 -14.08 1.16 -2.38
N ASP A 21 -15.07 0.49 -1.80
CA ASP A 21 -15.76 0.93 -0.60
C ASP A 21 -14.68 0.98 0.50
N SER A 22 -14.13 2.16 0.72
CA SER A 22 -13.36 2.41 1.92
C SER A 22 -13.99 3.63 2.56
N ASP A 23 -15.05 3.32 3.31
CA ASP A 23 -15.45 4.04 4.51
C ASP A 23 -14.24 4.81 5.04
N GLY A 24 -14.39 6.13 5.15
CA GLY A 24 -13.33 7.08 5.49
C GLY A 24 -12.63 6.80 6.82
N GLN A 25 -11.84 5.74 6.85
CA GLN A 25 -10.89 5.42 7.89
C GLN A 25 -9.68 6.30 7.59
N SER A 26 -9.53 7.36 8.38
CA SER A 26 -8.36 8.22 8.32
C SER A 26 -7.12 7.35 8.56
N CYS A 27 -6.41 7.02 7.49
CA CYS A 27 -5.15 6.31 7.57
C CYS A 27 -4.14 7.22 8.27
N SER A 28 -3.57 6.76 9.38
CA SER A 28 -2.51 7.47 10.11
C SER A 28 -1.13 7.25 9.47
N GLY A 29 -1.09 7.06 8.14
CA GLY A 29 0.09 6.70 7.37
C GLY A 29 -0.17 6.89 5.87
N VAL A 30 0.43 6.05 5.03
CA VAL A 30 0.37 6.17 3.57
C VAL A 30 -0.40 4.99 2.96
N TYR A 31 -1.28 5.26 2.00
CA TYR A 31 -1.90 4.21 1.21
C TYR A 31 -0.94 3.69 0.13
N VAL A 32 -0.64 2.39 0.18
CA VAL A 32 0.18 1.67 -0.80
C VAL A 32 -0.64 0.50 -1.33
N ASP A 33 -0.87 0.44 -2.64
CA ASP A 33 -1.70 -0.59 -3.31
C ASP A 33 -3.11 -0.75 -2.71
N GLY A 34 -3.69 0.33 -2.19
CA GLY A 34 -5.01 0.32 -1.55
C GLY A 34 -5.01 -0.14 -0.08
N GLU A 35 -3.86 -0.52 0.46
CA GLU A 35 -3.67 -0.85 1.88
C GLU A 35 -3.13 0.36 2.64
N CYS A 36 -3.63 0.63 3.84
CA CYS A 36 -3.08 1.65 4.73
C CYS A 36 -1.81 1.11 5.41
N VAL A 37 -0.66 1.68 5.07
CA VAL A 37 0.64 1.36 5.67
C VAL A 37 0.97 2.44 6.71
N PRO A 38 1.12 2.09 8.00
CA PRO A 38 1.40 3.06 9.05
C PRO A 38 2.81 3.66 8.92
N ASP A 39 2.98 4.91 9.34
CA ASP A 39 4.31 5.53 9.42
C ASP A 39 5.21 4.80 10.44
N PHE A 40 6.47 4.64 10.09
CA PHE A 40 7.48 4.08 10.98
C PHE A 40 7.84 5.09 12.07
N VAL A 41 7.71 4.68 13.33
CA VAL A 41 8.13 5.45 14.50
C VAL A 41 9.19 4.65 15.25
N PHE A 42 10.30 5.31 15.59
CA PHE A 42 11.37 4.69 16.37
C PHE A 42 11.29 5.08 17.85
N PRO A 43 11.43 4.14 18.80
CA PRO A 43 11.42 2.69 18.60
C PRO A 43 10.02 2.21 18.19
N PRO A 44 9.91 1.08 17.48
CA PRO A 44 8.60 0.55 17.10
C PRO A 44 7.77 0.23 18.35
N ASN A 45 6.47 0.54 18.30
CA ASN A 45 5.54 0.23 19.39
C ASN A 45 5.36 -1.29 19.51
N ASN A 46 5.68 -1.83 20.69
CA ASN A 46 5.48 -3.23 21.09
C ASN A 46 6.13 -4.29 20.17
N GLU A 47 5.85 -5.57 20.44
CA GLU A 47 6.38 -6.74 19.73
C GLU A 47 6.06 -6.69 18.23
N VAL A 48 6.99 -6.15 17.45
CA VAL A 48 6.93 -6.18 15.99
C VAL A 48 6.96 -7.64 15.53
N LYS A 49 5.95 -8.01 14.75
CA LYS A 49 5.84 -9.35 14.16
C LYS A 49 6.62 -9.43 12.85
N GLU A 50 7.10 -10.63 12.54
CA GLU A 50 7.65 -10.95 11.23
C GLU A 50 6.66 -10.59 10.12
N GLY A 51 7.15 -9.93 9.06
CA GLY A 51 6.36 -9.43 7.94
C GLY A 51 5.64 -8.11 8.19
N ALA A 52 5.79 -7.48 9.37
CA ALA A 52 5.20 -6.17 9.63
C ALA A 52 5.74 -5.11 8.66
N LYS A 53 4.83 -4.31 8.09
CA LYS A 53 5.15 -3.25 7.11
C LYS A 53 4.93 -1.88 7.73
N PHE A 54 5.86 -0.97 7.48
CA PHE A 54 5.76 0.44 7.86
C PHE A 54 6.30 1.34 6.76
N TYR A 55 5.88 2.59 6.72
CA TYR A 55 6.38 3.59 5.79
C TYR A 55 7.50 4.40 6.42
N HIS A 56 8.68 4.40 5.81
CA HIS A 56 9.82 5.21 6.21
C HIS A 56 10.09 6.29 5.16
N LYS A 57 10.14 7.56 5.55
CA LYS A 57 10.27 8.72 4.65
C LYS A 57 11.39 8.57 3.60
N LYS A 58 12.55 8.05 4.01
CA LYS A 58 13.71 7.81 3.13
C LYS A 58 13.65 6.53 2.30
N TYR A 59 13.03 5.46 2.81
CA TYR A 59 13.18 4.11 2.26
C TYR A 59 11.89 3.55 1.66
N GLY A 60 10.78 4.28 1.74
CA GLY A 60 9.47 3.80 1.33
C GLY A 60 8.94 2.76 2.30
N VAL A 61 8.26 1.73 1.78
CA VAL A 61 7.79 0.62 2.62
C VAL A 61 8.97 -0.21 3.09
N ILE A 62 9.06 -0.40 4.40
CA ILE A 62 10.04 -1.26 5.05
C ILE A 62 9.32 -2.44 5.72
N VAL A 63 9.95 -3.60 5.69
CA VAL A 63 9.39 -4.87 6.19
C VAL A 63 10.29 -5.43 7.27
N PHE A 64 9.70 -5.91 8.36
CA PHE A 64 10.45 -6.61 9.41
C PHE A 64 10.64 -8.07 9.02
N THR A 65 11.87 -8.44 8.69
CA THR A 65 12.24 -9.79 8.26
C THR A 65 13.45 -10.28 9.05
N ASN A 66 13.38 -11.48 9.63
CA ASN A 66 14.45 -12.13 10.39
C ASN A 66 15.10 -11.22 11.46
N GLY A 67 14.29 -10.42 12.17
CA GLY A 67 14.78 -9.49 13.18
C GLY A 67 15.37 -8.18 12.65
N ASN A 68 15.32 -7.95 11.34
CA ASN A 68 15.87 -6.77 10.68
C ASN A 68 14.79 -6.01 9.90
N TRP A 69 15.01 -4.71 9.69
CA TRP A 69 14.18 -3.93 8.76
C TRP A 69 14.81 -3.93 7.38
N GLU A 70 14.04 -4.28 6.37
CA GLU A 70 14.46 -4.33 4.98
C GLU A 70 13.61 -3.38 4.13
N ASN A 71 14.21 -2.73 3.14
CA ASN A 71 13.45 -1.97 2.13
C ASN A 71 12.98 -2.87 0.98
N GLU A 72 12.25 -2.30 0.02
CA GLU A 72 11.78 -2.99 -1.20
C GLU A 72 12.90 -3.66 -2.02
N SER A 73 14.15 -3.21 -1.88
CA SER A 73 15.32 -3.82 -2.54
C SER A 73 15.95 -4.94 -1.71
N THR A 74 15.30 -5.43 -0.65
CA THR A 74 15.81 -6.43 0.32
C THR A 74 17.09 -6.00 1.05
N ARG A 75 17.40 -4.70 1.06
CA ARG A 75 18.56 -4.17 1.77
C ARG A 75 18.20 -3.98 3.23
N ILE A 76 18.98 -4.59 4.12
CA ILE A 76 18.91 -4.34 5.55
C ILE A 76 19.23 -2.88 5.85
N ILE A 77 18.34 -2.23 6.59
CA ILE A 77 18.44 -0.85 7.05
C ILE A 77 19.00 -0.87 8.47
N THR A 78 20.12 -0.19 8.69
CA THR A 78 20.73 -0.16 10.02
C THR A 78 19.93 0.72 10.99
N LYS A 79 20.10 0.49 12.30
CA LYS A 79 19.46 1.33 13.33
C LYS A 79 19.73 2.83 13.15
N ASN A 80 20.95 3.22 12.80
CA ASN A 80 21.29 4.63 12.59
C ASN A 80 20.56 5.22 11.38
N GLU A 81 20.31 4.40 10.35
CA GLU A 81 19.57 4.81 9.18
C GLU A 81 18.06 4.95 9.43
N LEU A 82 17.50 4.16 10.35
CA LEU A 82 16.10 4.24 10.78
C LEU A 82 15.80 5.47 11.66
N LEU A 83 16.83 6.11 12.20
CA LEU A 83 16.71 7.33 13.00
C LEU A 83 16.76 8.61 12.15
N LEU A 84 17.09 8.49 10.86
CA LEU A 84 17.16 9.62 9.94
C LEU A 84 15.79 9.81 9.30
N GLU A 85 14.99 10.71 9.87
CA GLU A 85 13.73 11.17 9.28
C GLU A 85 13.92 12.03 8.02
#